data_AF-L0NI26-F1
#
_entry.id   AF-L0NI26-F1
#
_cell.length_a   1.000
_cell.length_b   1.000
_cell.length_c   1.000
_cell.angle_alpha   90.00
_cell.angle_beta   90.00
_cell.angle_gamma   90.00
#
_symmetry.space_group_name_H-M   'P 1'
#
loop_
_entity.id
_entity.type
_entity.pdbx_description
1 polymer ?
#
loop_
_entity_poly.entity_id
_entity_poly.type
_entity_poly.pdbx_seq_one_letter_code
_entity_poly.pdbx_strand_id
1 'polypeptide(L)'
;MKCMPAAASLTLGPVLYLWDGPKWRDFYFRIADEADVSRVVIGETVCSKRLHFTEPYIADVVERLAAAGKEIVFSTLAMVTLERESQHVRNLIEATTNLVEASDLSALGLLNGSEHVIGPLINVYNAATARLLASRGARTICLPPELPMASISAIASDAREVDYEVFAFGRMPLAISARCAHARSKGHIKDNCQFVCGEEPDGLPVRTLDRQSFLVLNGVQTMSHTCQMLATELPALREAGVSRFRLSPQDCDMVAIAEVFADLLADRIAAEEAVERVGLVYPEVPLSNGFLHAREGAAWVARARNTTAQAAH
;
A
#
# COMPACT_ATOMS: atom_id res chain seq x y z
N MET A 1 12.05 -18.21 -23.95
CA MET A 1 10.92 -18.70 -23.14
C MET A 1 10.23 -17.51 -22.51
N LYS A 2 8.97 -17.22 -22.86
CA LYS A 2 8.15 -16.30 -22.05
C LYS A 2 7.89 -17.04 -20.72
N CYS A 3 8.38 -16.54 -19.59
CA CYS A 3 7.85 -16.96 -18.29
C CYS A 3 6.33 -16.78 -18.35
N MET A 4 5.57 -17.80 -17.96
CA MET A 4 4.15 -17.60 -17.69
C MET A 4 4.04 -16.49 -16.63
N PRO A 5 3.16 -15.49 -16.80
CA PRO A 5 2.95 -14.50 -15.76
C PRO A 5 2.51 -15.24 -14.49
N ALA A 6 3.12 -14.89 -13.35
CA ALA A 6 2.71 -15.40 -12.06
C ALA A 6 1.20 -15.12 -11.86
N ALA A 7 0.50 -16.03 -11.18
CA ALA A 7 -0.91 -15.83 -10.90
C ALA A 7 -1.11 -14.53 -10.12
N ALA A 8 -2.07 -13.70 -10.56
CA ALA A 8 -2.41 -12.45 -9.89
C ALA A 8 -2.85 -12.73 -8.46
N SER A 9 -2.32 -11.98 -7.49
CA SER A 9 -2.61 -12.20 -6.07
C SER A 9 -2.76 -10.89 -5.30
N LEU A 10 -3.46 -10.96 -4.17
CA LEU A 10 -3.66 -9.82 -3.28
C LEU A 10 -2.60 -9.78 -2.18
N THR A 11 -2.14 -8.56 -1.92
CA THR A 11 -1.30 -8.20 -0.77
C THR A 11 -2.08 -7.21 0.09
N LEU A 12 -2.18 -7.45 1.39
CA LEU A 12 -2.57 -6.40 2.34
C LEU A 12 -1.33 -5.62 2.76
N GLY A 13 -1.30 -4.32 2.53
CA GLY A 13 -0.23 -3.43 3.00
C GLY A 13 -0.28 -3.22 4.52
N PRO A 14 0.74 -2.59 5.12
CA PRO A 14 0.72 -2.30 6.55
C PRO A 14 -0.33 -1.23 6.87
N VAL A 15 -0.91 -1.31 8.07
CA VAL A 15 -1.71 -0.22 8.64
C VAL A 15 -0.81 1.01 8.80
N LEU A 16 -1.04 2.03 7.99
CA LEU A 16 -0.22 3.26 8.01
C LEU A 16 -0.63 4.19 9.15
N TYR A 17 -1.85 4.06 9.67
CA TYR A 17 -2.44 4.92 10.70
C TYR A 17 -2.04 4.48 12.11
N LEU A 18 -2.14 5.41 13.06
CA LEU A 18 -2.04 5.05 14.46
C LEU A 18 -3.40 4.57 14.96
N TRP A 19 -3.62 3.26 14.98
CA TRP A 19 -4.72 2.65 15.72
C TRP A 19 -4.26 2.27 17.12
N ASP A 20 -5.20 2.16 18.06
CA ASP A 20 -4.88 1.55 19.35
C ASP A 20 -4.50 0.08 19.15
N GLY A 21 -3.73 -0.45 20.11
CA GLY A 21 -3.17 -1.80 20.02
C GLY A 21 -4.22 -2.91 19.84
N PRO A 22 -5.29 -2.96 20.67
CA PRO A 22 -6.38 -3.91 20.48
C PRO A 22 -7.06 -3.81 19.11
N LYS A 23 -7.40 -2.61 18.63
CA LYS A 23 -7.97 -2.42 17.28
C LYS A 23 -7.04 -2.95 16.19
N TRP A 24 -5.75 -2.63 16.29
CA TRP A 24 -4.73 -3.11 15.35
C TRP A 24 -4.60 -4.64 15.35
N ARG A 25 -4.60 -5.25 16.54
CA ARG A 25 -4.56 -6.72 16.69
C ARG A 25 -5.79 -7.37 16.09
N ASP A 26 -6.97 -6.92 16.49
CA ASP A 26 -8.25 -7.52 16.09
C ASP A 26 -8.48 -7.37 14.59
N PHE A 27 -8.01 -6.27 13.99
CA PHE A 27 -7.95 -6.12 12.54
C PHE A 27 -7.18 -7.26 11.88
N TYR A 28 -5.93 -7.52 12.27
CA TYR A 28 -5.15 -8.58 11.64
C TYR A 28 -5.66 -9.99 11.97
N PHE A 29 -6.32 -10.18 13.11
CA PHE A 29 -7.01 -11.43 13.40
C PHE A 29 -8.14 -11.69 12.39
N ARG A 30 -8.98 -10.68 12.12
CA ARG A 30 -10.00 -10.78 11.07
C ARG A 30 -9.39 -11.02 9.69
N ILE A 31 -8.28 -10.35 9.36
CA ILE A 31 -7.58 -10.59 8.09
C ILE A 31 -7.06 -12.03 7.99
N ALA A 32 -6.53 -12.58 9.08
CA ALA A 32 -6.07 -13.96 9.11
C ALA A 32 -7.23 -14.93 8.89
N ASP A 33 -8.35 -14.72 9.58
CA ASP A 33 -9.46 -15.66 9.62
C ASP A 33 -10.41 -15.57 8.40
N GLU A 34 -10.60 -14.36 7.86
CA GLU A 34 -11.72 -14.06 6.94
C GLU A 34 -11.26 -13.62 5.54
N ALA A 35 -10.10 -12.97 5.40
CA ALA A 35 -9.74 -12.30 4.14
C ALA A 35 -8.96 -13.20 3.16
N ASP A 36 -9.37 -13.21 1.88
CA ASP A 36 -8.66 -13.89 0.78
C ASP A 36 -7.48 -13.06 0.25
N VAL A 37 -6.52 -12.78 1.13
CA VAL A 37 -5.22 -12.18 0.78
C VAL A 37 -4.12 -13.23 0.92
N SER A 38 -3.14 -13.21 0.01
CA SER A 38 -2.04 -14.18 0.02
C SER A 38 -0.86 -13.73 0.88
N ARG A 39 -0.61 -12.41 0.89
CA ARG A 39 0.51 -11.76 1.57
C ARG A 39 -0.01 -10.65 2.47
N VAL A 40 0.59 -10.51 3.65
CA VAL A 40 0.28 -9.44 4.59
C VAL A 40 1.58 -8.77 5.03
N VAL A 41 1.67 -7.47 4.76
CA VAL A 41 2.77 -6.63 5.24
C VAL A 41 2.37 -6.05 6.60
N ILE A 42 3.21 -6.25 7.62
CA ILE A 42 2.94 -5.81 9.00
C ILE A 42 4.14 -5.06 9.58
N GLY A 43 3.89 -4.23 10.58
CA GLY A 43 4.90 -3.40 11.24
C GLY A 43 4.53 -1.92 11.22
N GLU A 44 5.50 -1.08 11.57
CA GLU A 44 5.32 0.38 11.59
C GLU A 44 6.21 1.03 10.52
N THR A 45 5.56 1.60 9.50
CA THR A 45 6.23 2.24 8.37
C THR A 45 6.42 3.76 8.56
N VAL A 46 5.56 4.42 9.32
CA VAL A 46 5.41 5.89 9.28
C VAL A 46 6.22 6.59 10.38
N CYS A 47 6.14 6.14 11.63
CA CYS A 47 6.76 6.82 12.76
C CYS A 47 7.15 5.85 13.88
N SER A 48 8.45 5.74 14.15
CA SER A 48 9.04 4.89 15.20
C SER A 48 8.41 5.07 16.59
N LYS A 49 7.90 6.27 16.91
CA LYS A 49 7.25 6.52 18.20
C LYS A 49 6.01 5.65 18.41
N ARG A 50 5.38 5.12 17.36
CA ARG A 50 4.14 4.35 17.41
C ARG A 50 4.35 2.87 17.74
N LEU A 51 5.58 2.36 17.63
CA LEU A 51 5.91 0.95 17.79
C LEU A 51 5.35 0.32 19.09
N HIS A 52 5.48 1.01 20.22
CA HIS A 52 5.01 0.51 21.52
C HIS A 52 3.49 0.25 21.61
N PHE A 53 2.67 0.75 20.67
CA PHE A 53 1.25 0.42 20.59
C PHE A 53 1.01 -0.99 20.00
N THR A 54 1.88 -1.45 19.11
CA THR A 54 1.73 -2.72 18.38
C THR A 54 2.67 -3.81 18.89
N GLU A 55 3.82 -3.44 19.49
CA GLU A 55 4.82 -4.36 20.05
C GLU A 55 4.23 -5.46 20.95
N PRO A 56 3.28 -5.19 21.87
CA PRO A 56 2.71 -6.23 22.72
C PRO A 56 1.89 -7.30 21.97
N TYR A 57 1.46 -7.00 20.74
CA TYR A 57 0.51 -7.82 19.98
C TYR A 57 1.12 -8.48 18.74
N ILE A 58 2.33 -8.06 18.32
CA ILE A 58 2.94 -8.49 17.06
C ILE A 58 3.13 -10.00 16.99
N ALA A 59 3.50 -10.65 18.10
CA ALA A 59 3.74 -12.09 18.15
C ALA A 59 2.46 -12.89 17.88
N ASP A 60 1.37 -12.56 18.58
CA ASP A 60 0.07 -13.21 18.40
C ASP A 60 -0.47 -13.00 16.98
N VAL A 61 -0.29 -11.80 16.41
CA VAL A 61 -0.69 -11.49 15.04
C VAL A 61 0.11 -12.31 14.03
N VAL A 62 1.43 -12.41 14.19
CA VAL A 62 2.29 -13.22 13.34
C VAL A 62 1.90 -14.69 13.39
N GLU A 63 1.70 -15.25 14.60
CA GLU A 63 1.31 -16.64 14.78
C GLU A 63 -0.01 -16.93 14.07
N ARG A 64 -1.01 -16.06 14.23
CA ARG A 64 -2.32 -16.25 13.62
C ARG A 64 -2.31 -16.11 12.10
N LEU A 65 -1.61 -15.12 11.57
CA LEU A 65 -1.43 -14.96 10.12
C LEU A 65 -0.71 -16.16 9.50
N ALA A 66 0.33 -16.68 10.18
CA ALA A 66 1.05 -17.86 9.73
C ALA A 66 0.17 -19.12 9.77
N ALA A 67 -0.62 -19.30 10.83
CA ALA A 67 -1.59 -20.39 10.94
C ALA A 67 -2.66 -20.35 9.85
N ALA A 68 -3.05 -19.15 9.41
CA ALA A 68 -3.93 -18.94 8.26
C ALA A 68 -3.24 -19.09 6.89
N GLY A 69 -1.96 -19.45 6.84
CA GLY A 69 -1.21 -19.68 5.61
C GLY A 69 -0.83 -18.40 4.85
N LYS A 70 -0.81 -17.24 5.51
CA LYS A 70 -0.45 -15.96 4.88
C LYS A 70 1.08 -15.82 4.80
N GLU A 71 1.57 -15.32 3.67
CA GLU A 71 2.97 -14.88 3.55
C GLU A 71 3.16 -13.57 4.32
N ILE A 72 3.94 -13.60 5.40
CA ILE A 72 4.17 -12.44 6.25
C ILE A 72 5.39 -11.67 5.76
N VAL A 73 5.26 -10.35 5.64
CA VAL A 73 6.37 -9.44 5.31
C VAL A 73 6.45 -8.35 6.37
N PHE A 74 7.63 -8.11 6.93
CA PHE A 74 7.81 -7.03 7.90
C PHE A 74 8.21 -5.72 7.22
N SER A 75 7.46 -4.64 7.42
CA SER A 75 7.82 -3.31 6.92
C SER A 75 8.89 -2.64 7.76
N THR A 76 9.87 -1.99 7.14
CA THR A 76 10.76 -1.05 7.82
C THR A 76 10.16 0.36 7.87
N LEU A 77 10.79 1.25 8.65
CA LEU A 77 10.47 2.68 8.64
C LEU A 77 10.76 3.31 7.27
N ALA A 78 9.88 4.19 6.82
CA ALA A 78 10.01 4.92 5.56
C ALA A 78 10.90 6.16 5.64
N MET A 79 11.27 6.55 6.86
CA MET A 79 12.23 7.63 7.08
C MET A 79 12.96 7.39 8.40
N VAL A 80 14.24 7.01 8.28
CA VAL A 80 15.14 6.82 9.41
C VAL A 80 15.95 8.11 9.62
N THR A 81 15.77 8.73 10.78
CA THR A 81 16.40 10.03 11.13
C THR A 81 17.24 9.97 12.39
N LEU A 82 17.08 8.93 13.20
CA LEU A 82 17.73 8.78 14.50
C LEU A 82 18.48 7.45 14.61
N GLU A 83 19.54 7.42 15.41
CA GLU A 83 20.34 6.21 15.64
C GLU A 83 19.49 5.03 16.16
N ARG A 84 18.56 5.32 17.09
CA ARG A 84 17.63 4.29 17.61
C ARG A 84 16.72 3.70 16.52
N GLU A 85 16.39 4.47 15.48
CA GLU A 85 15.56 4.02 14.37
C GLU A 85 16.38 3.12 13.44
N SER A 86 17.63 3.50 13.16
CA SER A 86 18.60 2.68 12.43
C SER A 86 18.84 1.34 13.13
N GLN A 87 19.08 1.37 14.45
CA GLN A 87 19.25 0.15 15.25
C GLN A 87 17.99 -0.73 15.25
N HIS A 88 16.81 -0.13 15.32
CA HIS A 88 15.55 -0.87 15.24
C HIS A 88 15.41 -1.60 13.89
N VAL A 89 15.68 -0.93 12.77
CA VAL A 89 15.64 -1.55 11.44
C VAL A 89 16.66 -2.68 11.33
N ARG A 90 17.88 -2.49 11.83
CA ARG A 90 18.90 -3.56 11.87
C ARG A 90 18.43 -4.76 12.67
N ASN A 91 17.94 -4.54 13.88
CA ASN A 91 17.46 -5.62 14.75
C ASN A 91 16.30 -6.39 14.11
N LEU A 92 15.37 -5.70 13.47
CA LEU A 92 14.25 -6.32 12.76
C LEU A 92 14.76 -7.27 11.67
N ILE A 93 15.69 -6.79 10.83
CA ILE A 93 16.27 -7.57 9.72
C ILE A 93 17.07 -8.76 10.24
N GLU A 94 17.84 -8.60 11.32
CA GLU A 94 18.65 -9.68 11.90
C GLU A 94 17.81 -10.73 12.63
N ALA A 95 16.68 -10.33 13.23
CA ALA A 95 15.87 -11.22 14.07
C ALA A 95 14.82 -12.03 13.31
N THR A 96 14.40 -11.59 12.12
CA THR A 96 13.33 -12.24 11.35
C THR A 96 13.86 -13.18 10.29
N THR A 97 13.16 -14.29 10.08
CA THR A 97 13.36 -15.19 8.94
C THR A 97 12.35 -14.93 7.81
N ASN A 98 11.37 -14.06 8.05
CA ASN A 98 10.39 -13.66 7.05
C ASN A 98 10.98 -12.60 6.10
N LEU A 99 10.32 -12.37 4.97
CA LEU A 99 10.70 -11.28 4.07
C LEU A 99 10.56 -9.93 4.78
N VAL A 100 11.42 -8.99 4.41
CA VAL A 100 11.36 -7.60 4.87
C VAL A 100 11.03 -6.70 3.69
N GLU A 101 10.09 -5.77 3.89
CA GLU A 101 9.80 -4.67 2.98
C GLU A 101 10.64 -3.46 3.34
N ALA A 102 11.56 -3.10 2.44
CA ALA A 102 12.32 -1.88 2.52
C ALA A 102 11.43 -0.69 2.18
N SER A 103 11.23 0.19 3.15
CA SER A 103 10.44 1.43 2.97
C SER A 103 11.31 2.67 2.75
N ASP A 104 12.63 2.56 2.96
CA ASP A 104 13.61 3.62 2.69
C ASP A 104 14.98 3.02 2.30
N LEU A 105 15.91 3.88 1.85
CA LEU A 105 17.24 3.46 1.39
C LEU A 105 18.13 2.90 2.51
N SER A 106 17.90 3.26 3.77
CA SER A 106 18.67 2.76 4.92
C SER A 106 18.52 1.24 5.09
N ALA A 107 17.31 0.70 4.81
CA ALA A 107 17.05 -0.73 4.82
C ALA A 107 17.73 -1.47 3.66
N LEU A 108 17.84 -0.85 2.48
CA LEU A 108 18.41 -1.50 1.29
C LEU A 108 19.88 -1.91 1.47
N GLY A 109 20.66 -1.12 2.20
CA GLY A 109 22.05 -1.46 2.50
C GLY A 109 22.18 -2.72 3.34
N LEU A 110 21.23 -2.94 4.26
CA LEU A 110 21.19 -4.07 5.18
C LEU A 110 20.63 -5.34 4.51
N LEU A 111 19.73 -5.18 3.54
CA LEU A 111 19.06 -6.28 2.83
C LEU A 111 19.84 -6.76 1.59
N ASN A 112 20.96 -6.12 1.25
CA ASN A 112 21.71 -6.44 0.05
C ASN A 112 22.22 -7.89 0.03
N GLY A 113 21.82 -8.64 -1.00
CA GLY A 113 22.16 -10.06 -1.16
C GLY A 113 21.18 -11.02 -0.48
N SER A 114 20.21 -10.50 0.27
CA SER A 114 19.10 -11.25 0.88
C SER A 114 17.81 -11.00 0.13
N GLU A 115 16.89 -11.95 0.19
CA GLU A 115 15.58 -11.82 -0.45
C GLU A 115 14.72 -10.81 0.30
N HIS A 116 14.19 -9.82 -0.42
CA HIS A 116 13.39 -8.76 0.19
C HIS A 116 12.34 -8.18 -0.76
N VAL A 117 11.47 -7.33 -0.21
CA VAL A 117 10.46 -6.58 -0.93
C VAL A 117 10.84 -5.10 -0.94
N ILE A 118 10.54 -4.41 -2.05
CA ILE A 118 10.67 -2.97 -2.17
C ILE A 118 9.29 -2.36 -2.00
N GLY A 119 9.13 -1.50 -0.99
CA GLY A 119 7.87 -0.81 -0.70
C GLY A 119 7.61 0.37 -1.64
N PRO A 120 6.36 0.88 -1.66
CA PRO A 120 5.91 1.96 -2.56
C PRO A 120 6.58 3.32 -2.33
N LEU A 121 7.28 3.48 -1.21
CA LEU A 121 7.95 4.72 -0.79
C LEU A 121 9.39 4.82 -1.33
N ILE A 122 9.90 3.75 -1.95
CA ILE A 122 11.15 3.77 -2.69
C ILE A 122 10.85 4.10 -4.16
N ASN A 123 11.46 5.16 -4.66
CA ASN A 123 11.17 5.72 -5.98
C ASN A 123 11.74 4.86 -7.13
N VAL A 124 10.97 3.88 -7.59
CA VAL A 124 11.29 3.04 -8.76
C VAL A 124 10.53 3.53 -9.99
N TYR A 125 11.11 4.51 -10.72
CA TYR A 125 10.45 5.14 -11.88
C TYR A 125 10.94 4.65 -13.25
N ASN A 126 11.87 3.71 -13.29
CA ASN A 126 12.41 3.19 -14.55
C ASN A 126 12.96 1.77 -14.38
N ALA A 127 13.09 1.07 -15.51
CA ALA A 127 13.58 -0.31 -15.53
C ALA A 127 15.03 -0.46 -15.06
N ALA A 128 15.87 0.56 -15.21
CA ALA A 128 17.26 0.49 -14.74
C ALA A 128 17.33 0.40 -13.20
N THR A 129 16.52 1.19 -12.50
CA THR A 129 16.36 1.10 -11.04
C THR A 129 15.79 -0.26 -10.64
N ALA A 130 14.75 -0.76 -11.34
CA ALA A 130 14.16 -2.06 -11.04
C ALA A 130 15.19 -3.20 -11.17
N ARG A 131 15.97 -3.26 -12.26
CA ARG A 131 17.05 -4.24 -12.44
C ARG A 131 18.14 -4.12 -11.39
N LEU A 132 18.48 -2.89 -10.99
CA LEU A 132 19.47 -2.67 -9.95
C LEU A 132 19.00 -3.27 -8.61
N LEU A 133 17.74 -3.05 -8.23
CA LEU A 133 17.16 -3.60 -7.02
C LEU A 133 17.04 -5.12 -7.10
N ALA A 134 16.61 -5.65 -8.25
CA ALA A 134 16.58 -7.09 -8.53
C ALA A 134 17.95 -7.74 -8.33
N SER A 135 19.02 -7.13 -8.87
CA SER A 135 20.39 -7.62 -8.75
C SER A 135 20.92 -7.61 -7.31
N ARG A 136 20.24 -6.90 -6.40
CA ARG A 136 20.55 -6.84 -4.96
C ARG A 136 19.67 -7.76 -4.10
N GLY A 137 18.77 -8.54 -4.71
CA GLY A 137 17.94 -9.52 -3.99
C GLY A 137 16.46 -9.13 -3.85
N ALA A 138 16.03 -8.00 -4.43
CA ALA A 138 14.60 -7.68 -4.45
C ALA A 138 13.83 -8.75 -5.23
N ARG A 139 12.80 -9.34 -4.63
CA ARG A 139 11.90 -10.31 -5.29
C ARG A 139 10.59 -9.70 -5.75
N THR A 140 10.11 -8.68 -5.04
CA THR A 140 8.90 -7.94 -5.39
C THR A 140 9.17 -6.45 -5.30
N ILE A 141 8.69 -5.68 -6.27
CA ILE A 141 8.73 -4.22 -6.25
C ILE A 141 7.30 -3.68 -6.28
N CYS A 142 6.89 -3.06 -5.17
CA CYS A 142 5.69 -2.22 -5.12
C CYS A 142 6.02 -0.87 -5.77
N LEU A 143 5.45 -0.65 -6.95
CA LEU A 143 5.71 0.56 -7.73
C LEU A 143 5.03 1.78 -7.08
N PRO A 144 5.66 2.96 -7.15
CA PRO A 144 5.04 4.20 -6.65
C PRO A 144 3.64 4.43 -7.23
N PRO A 145 2.64 4.80 -6.41
CA PRO A 145 1.25 4.90 -6.82
C PRO A 145 0.98 5.98 -7.89
N GLU A 146 1.87 6.95 -8.04
CA GLU A 146 1.78 8.04 -9.00
C GLU A 146 2.20 7.67 -10.43
N LEU A 147 2.68 6.44 -10.66
CA LEU A 147 3.12 6.01 -11.98
C LEU A 147 1.95 5.78 -12.95
N PRO A 148 2.02 6.33 -14.18
CA PRO A 148 1.04 6.03 -15.21
C PRO A 148 1.25 4.62 -15.80
N MET A 149 0.20 4.07 -16.39
CA MET A 149 0.18 2.73 -17.01
C MET A 149 1.35 2.52 -18.00
N ALA A 150 1.67 3.54 -18.80
CA ALA A 150 2.77 3.48 -19.77
C ALA A 150 4.12 3.25 -19.09
N SER A 151 4.38 3.91 -17.95
CA SER A 151 5.61 3.72 -17.18
C SER A 151 5.66 2.35 -16.52
N ILE A 152 4.55 1.91 -15.93
CA ILE A 152 4.45 0.56 -15.33
C ILE A 152 4.76 -0.51 -16.38
N SER A 153 4.12 -0.40 -17.55
CA SER A 153 4.33 -1.32 -18.67
C SER A 153 5.78 -1.35 -19.14
N ALA A 154 6.42 -0.18 -19.27
CA ALA A 154 7.82 -0.09 -19.68
C ALA A 154 8.80 -0.66 -18.63
N ILE A 155 8.52 -0.46 -17.34
CA ILE A 155 9.34 -1.04 -16.26
C ILE A 155 9.22 -2.57 -16.29
N ALA A 156 7.99 -3.08 -16.29
CA ALA A 156 7.73 -4.51 -16.24
C ALA A 156 8.16 -5.26 -17.51
N SER A 157 8.12 -4.61 -18.68
CA SER A 157 8.61 -5.22 -19.92
C SER A 157 10.12 -5.42 -19.95
N ASP A 158 10.87 -4.50 -19.33
CA ASP A 158 12.33 -4.37 -19.46
C ASP A 158 13.12 -4.93 -18.27
N ALA A 159 12.44 -5.21 -17.17
CA ALA A 159 13.01 -5.78 -15.94
C ALA A 159 12.09 -6.90 -15.46
N ARG A 160 12.32 -8.13 -15.93
CA ARG A 160 11.40 -9.28 -15.74
C ARG A 160 11.83 -10.23 -14.62
N GLU A 161 12.92 -9.89 -13.95
CA GLU A 161 13.55 -10.72 -12.92
C GLU A 161 12.83 -10.64 -11.56
N VAL A 162 11.82 -9.76 -11.43
CA VAL A 162 11.08 -9.49 -10.19
C VAL A 162 9.59 -9.46 -10.44
N ASP A 163 8.82 -9.73 -9.39
CA ASP A 163 7.39 -9.48 -9.38
C ASP A 163 7.09 -7.99 -9.20
N TYR A 164 6.05 -7.50 -9.88
CA TYR A 164 5.56 -6.14 -9.71
C TYR A 164 4.26 -6.12 -8.94
N GLU A 165 4.19 -5.19 -8.00
CA GLU A 165 3.02 -4.89 -7.22
C GLU A 165 2.61 -3.43 -7.45
N VAL A 166 1.30 -3.16 -7.43
CA VAL A 166 0.75 -1.80 -7.50
C VAL A 166 -0.29 -1.59 -6.40
N PHE A 167 -0.48 -0.34 -5.95
CA PHE A 167 -1.61 0.02 -5.10
C PHE A 167 -2.91 -0.15 -5.88
N ALA A 168 -3.75 -1.12 -5.51
CA ALA A 168 -5.05 -1.32 -6.14
C ALA A 168 -6.17 -0.58 -5.38
N PHE A 169 -6.02 -0.47 -4.05
CA PHE A 169 -6.97 0.20 -3.17
C PHE A 169 -6.27 0.96 -2.03
N GLY A 170 -6.84 2.09 -1.64
CA GLY A 170 -6.49 2.84 -0.43
C GLY A 170 -5.99 4.26 -0.70
N ARG A 171 -5.86 5.06 0.35
CA ARG A 171 -5.26 6.40 0.24
C ARG A 171 -3.78 6.27 -0.14
N MET A 172 -3.36 7.01 -1.15
CA MET A 172 -2.01 6.97 -1.68
C MET A 172 -1.05 7.70 -0.74
N PRO A 173 0.08 7.08 -0.33
CA PRO A 173 1.10 7.76 0.45
C PRO A 173 1.92 8.69 -0.45
N LEU A 174 1.65 9.99 -0.42
CA LEU A 174 2.22 10.96 -1.37
C LEU A 174 3.55 11.56 -0.90
N ALA A 175 3.72 11.74 0.40
CA ALA A 175 4.95 12.29 0.95
C ALA A 175 5.16 11.89 2.41
N ILE A 176 6.43 11.87 2.83
CA ILE A 176 6.85 11.72 4.22
C ILE A 176 7.86 12.83 4.58
N SER A 177 7.80 13.33 5.82
CA SER A 177 8.61 14.45 6.28
C SER A 177 9.22 14.22 7.66
N ALA A 178 10.40 14.77 7.93
CA ALA A 178 10.96 14.77 9.29
C ALA A 178 10.11 15.59 10.28
N ARG A 179 9.21 16.44 9.79
CA ARG A 179 8.28 17.25 10.61
C ARG A 179 6.88 16.65 10.58
N CYS A 180 6.28 16.51 11.76
CA CYS A 180 4.92 16.01 11.91
C CYS A 180 3.89 17.12 11.66
N ALA A 181 3.38 17.21 10.43
CA ALA A 181 2.37 18.20 10.04
C ALA A 181 1.07 18.02 10.83
N HIS A 182 0.71 16.78 11.15
CA HIS A 182 -0.46 16.46 11.97
C HIS A 182 -0.30 17.05 13.38
N ALA A 183 0.83 16.83 14.07
CA ALA A 183 1.11 17.43 15.37
C ALA A 183 1.07 18.96 15.32
N ARG A 184 1.69 19.55 14.28
CA ARG A 184 1.71 21.01 14.08
C ARG A 184 0.30 21.58 13.93
N SER A 185 -0.59 20.89 13.21
CA SER A 185 -1.98 21.33 13.03
C SER A 185 -2.76 21.46 14.34
N LYS A 186 -2.35 20.70 15.37
CA LYS A 186 -2.93 20.69 16.72
C LYS A 186 -2.09 21.51 17.73
N GLY A 187 -1.13 22.32 17.25
CA GLY A 187 -0.29 23.16 18.12
C GLY A 187 0.87 22.43 18.82
N HIS A 188 1.16 21.19 18.43
CA HIS A 188 2.24 20.39 19.00
C HIS A 188 3.48 20.33 18.09
N ILE A 189 4.60 19.88 18.66
CA ILE A 189 5.82 19.50 17.91
C ILE A 189 5.96 17.97 17.88
N LYS A 190 6.74 17.43 16.92
CA LYS A 190 6.90 15.97 16.75
C LYS A 190 7.35 15.26 18.03
N ASP A 191 8.29 15.85 18.77
CA ASP A 191 8.87 15.21 19.95
C ASP A 191 7.85 15.09 21.08
N ASN A 192 7.01 16.11 21.27
CA ASN A 192 5.89 16.10 22.22
C ASN A 192 4.52 16.12 21.51
N CYS A 193 4.34 15.22 20.53
CA CYS A 193 3.13 15.21 19.70
C CYS A 193 1.90 14.60 20.38
N GLN A 194 2.05 14.03 21.58
CA GLN A 194 0.98 13.38 22.35
C GLN A 194 0.16 12.33 21.58
N PHE A 195 0.74 11.77 20.51
CA PHE A 195 0.07 10.79 19.65
C PHE A 195 -1.26 11.27 19.05
N VAL A 196 -1.44 12.58 18.85
CA VAL A 196 -2.69 13.17 18.32
C VAL A 196 -3.14 12.58 16.97
N CYS A 197 -2.24 11.96 16.21
CA CYS A 197 -2.63 11.26 14.99
C CYS A 197 -3.51 10.02 15.24
N GLY A 198 -3.60 9.52 16.47
CA GLY A 198 -4.52 8.44 16.86
C GLY A 198 -5.95 8.92 17.11
N GLU A 199 -6.18 10.24 17.18
CA GLU A 199 -7.54 10.81 17.22
C GLU A 199 -8.27 10.65 15.87
N GLU A 200 -7.51 10.47 14.79
CA GLU A 200 -8.02 10.44 13.42
C GLU A 200 -7.63 9.08 12.80
N PRO A 201 -8.41 8.00 13.04
CA PRO A 201 -8.04 6.64 12.67
C PRO A 201 -7.90 6.41 11.16
N ASP A 202 -8.44 7.33 10.34
CA ASP A 202 -8.32 7.37 8.88
C ASP A 202 -7.56 8.61 8.38
N GLY A 203 -6.87 9.31 9.30
CA GLY A 203 -6.09 10.52 9.08
C GLY A 203 -6.92 11.81 9.10
N LEU A 204 -6.22 12.94 9.30
CA LEU A 204 -6.83 14.27 9.40
C LEU A 204 -7.06 14.89 8.02
N PRO A 205 -8.31 15.15 7.61
CA PRO A 205 -8.59 15.83 6.34
C PRO A 205 -8.09 17.28 6.36
N VAL A 206 -7.37 17.66 5.30
CA VAL A 206 -6.89 19.02 5.06
C VAL A 206 -7.64 19.62 3.89
N ARG A 207 -8.07 20.86 4.07
CA ARG A 207 -8.77 21.64 3.05
C ARG A 207 -7.89 22.75 2.50
N THR A 208 -8.11 23.12 1.24
CA THR A 208 -7.56 24.34 0.63
C THR A 208 -8.14 25.59 1.30
N LEU A 209 -7.61 26.77 0.96
CA LEU A 209 -8.18 28.06 1.38
C LEU A 209 -9.63 28.20 0.89
N ASP A 210 -9.95 27.65 -0.28
CA ASP A 210 -11.29 27.59 -0.86
C ASP A 210 -12.15 26.44 -0.27
N ARG A 211 -11.70 25.84 0.84
CA ARG A 211 -12.38 24.79 1.60
C ARG A 211 -12.61 23.48 0.82
N GLN A 212 -11.87 23.24 -0.25
CA GLN A 212 -11.92 21.99 -0.99
C GLN A 212 -11.08 20.94 -0.27
N SER A 213 -11.62 19.73 -0.09
CA SER A 213 -10.84 18.61 0.43
C SER A 213 -9.69 18.28 -0.51
N PHE A 214 -8.48 18.20 0.02
CA PHE A 214 -7.27 18.12 -0.80
C PHE A 214 -6.36 16.95 -0.41
N LEU A 215 -5.96 16.90 0.85
CA LEU A 215 -5.01 15.91 1.37
C LEU A 215 -5.48 15.38 2.73
N VAL A 216 -4.83 14.30 3.18
CA VAL A 216 -4.97 13.77 4.53
C VAL A 216 -3.61 13.75 5.22
N LEU A 217 -3.56 14.15 6.49
CA LEU A 217 -2.36 14.07 7.31
C LEU A 217 -2.42 12.86 8.24
N ASN A 218 -1.34 12.09 8.27
CA ASN A 218 -1.15 10.96 9.17
C ASN A 218 0.23 11.07 9.82
N GLY A 219 0.30 11.83 10.92
CA GLY A 219 1.58 12.12 11.57
C GLY A 219 2.54 12.89 10.67
N VAL A 220 3.62 12.21 10.27
CA VAL A 220 4.66 12.71 9.36
C VAL A 220 4.36 12.45 7.89
N GLN A 221 3.33 11.66 7.60
CA GLN A 221 2.92 11.30 6.26
C GLN A 221 1.80 12.22 5.76
N THR A 222 1.89 12.57 4.48
CA THR A 222 0.83 13.23 3.72
C THR A 222 0.29 12.24 2.69
N MET A 223 -1.03 12.12 2.63
CA MET A 223 -1.74 11.15 1.80
C MET A 223 -2.79 11.84 0.93
N SER A 224 -3.26 11.15 -0.10
CA SER A 224 -4.37 11.62 -0.91
C SER A 224 -5.66 11.75 -0.10
N HIS A 225 -6.47 12.77 -0.42
CA HIS A 225 -7.85 12.84 0.07
C HIS A 225 -8.77 11.82 -0.61
N THR A 226 -8.46 11.43 -1.84
CA THR A 226 -9.19 10.37 -2.53
C THR A 226 -8.59 9.00 -2.19
N CYS A 227 -9.39 7.95 -2.35
CA CYS A 227 -8.94 6.57 -2.31
C CYS A 227 -8.60 6.10 -3.72
N GLN A 228 -7.44 5.48 -3.95
CA GLN A 228 -7.16 4.84 -5.22
C GLN A 228 -8.08 3.63 -5.39
N MET A 229 -8.61 3.43 -6.59
CA MET A 229 -9.43 2.27 -6.95
C MET A 229 -9.14 1.86 -8.39
N LEU A 230 -8.45 0.74 -8.57
CA LEU A 230 -8.00 0.26 -9.89
C LEU A 230 -8.80 -0.95 -10.42
N ALA A 231 -10.09 -1.04 -10.08
CA ALA A 231 -10.95 -2.15 -10.50
C ALA A 231 -11.02 -2.31 -12.03
N THR A 232 -11.17 -1.20 -12.74
CA THR A 232 -11.32 -1.20 -14.21
C THR A 232 -10.03 -1.50 -14.94
N GLU A 233 -8.87 -1.29 -14.30
CA GLU A 233 -7.56 -1.41 -14.92
C GLU A 233 -6.81 -2.70 -14.57
N LEU A 234 -7.31 -3.52 -13.63
CA LEU A 234 -6.67 -4.81 -13.27
C LEU A 234 -6.32 -5.68 -14.49
N PRO A 235 -7.22 -5.90 -15.49
CA PRO A 235 -6.86 -6.72 -16.64
C PRO A 235 -5.65 -6.18 -17.41
N ALA A 236 -5.62 -4.86 -17.65
CA ALA A 236 -4.51 -4.22 -18.36
C ALA A 236 -3.20 -4.23 -17.55
N LEU A 237 -3.29 -4.09 -16.23
CA LEU A 237 -2.13 -4.21 -15.33
C LEU A 237 -1.55 -5.63 -15.35
N ARG A 238 -2.41 -6.66 -15.35
CA ARG A 238 -1.97 -8.06 -15.49
C ARG A 238 -1.27 -8.30 -16.82
N GLU A 239 -1.82 -7.79 -17.91
CA GLU A 239 -1.20 -7.86 -19.24
C GLU A 239 0.15 -7.13 -19.30
N ALA A 240 0.28 -6.03 -18.56
CA ALA A 240 1.53 -5.28 -18.42
C ALA A 240 2.59 -6.01 -17.58
N GLY A 241 2.26 -7.13 -16.93
CA GLY A 241 3.19 -7.92 -16.11
C GLY A 241 3.13 -7.65 -14.61
N VAL A 242 2.10 -6.96 -14.13
CA VAL A 242 1.82 -6.82 -12.69
C VAL A 242 1.21 -8.11 -12.16
N SER A 243 1.82 -8.69 -11.12
CA SER A 243 1.39 -9.96 -10.51
C SER A 243 0.76 -9.78 -9.12
N ARG A 244 0.92 -8.62 -8.50
CA ARG A 244 0.39 -8.35 -7.15
C ARG A 244 -0.39 -7.04 -7.07
N PHE A 245 -1.48 -7.06 -6.30
CA PHE A 245 -2.37 -5.92 -6.12
C PHE A 245 -2.49 -5.62 -4.63
N ARG A 246 -1.95 -4.47 -4.21
CA ARG A 246 -1.91 -4.05 -2.81
C ARG A 246 -3.20 -3.35 -2.41
N LEU A 247 -3.79 -3.82 -1.32
CA LEU A 247 -4.87 -3.15 -0.60
C LEU A 247 -4.24 -2.45 0.61
N SER A 248 -4.32 -1.13 0.69
CA SER A 248 -3.84 -0.39 1.85
C SER A 248 -4.96 -0.21 2.88
N PRO A 249 -4.78 -0.67 4.13
CA PRO A 249 -5.81 -0.58 5.16
C PRO A 249 -6.35 0.84 5.34
N GLN A 250 -7.67 0.98 5.33
CA GLN A 250 -8.42 2.19 5.72
C GLN A 250 -9.30 1.86 6.93
N ASP A 251 -9.86 2.86 7.60
CA ASP A 251 -10.81 2.63 8.70
C ASP A 251 -12.21 2.23 8.18
N CYS A 252 -12.28 1.06 7.56
CA CYS A 252 -13.49 0.43 7.04
C CYS A 252 -13.39 -1.10 7.14
N ASP A 253 -14.40 -1.84 6.66
CA ASP A 253 -14.32 -3.30 6.61
C ASP A 253 -13.38 -3.76 5.48
N MET A 254 -12.10 -3.91 5.81
CA MET A 254 -11.08 -4.37 4.86
C MET A 254 -11.22 -5.84 4.45
N VAL A 255 -11.97 -6.67 5.19
CA VAL A 255 -12.31 -8.04 4.76
C VAL A 255 -13.24 -7.93 3.56
N ALA A 256 -14.30 -7.12 3.65
CA ALA A 256 -15.21 -6.88 2.54
C ALA A 256 -14.51 -6.26 1.32
N ILE A 257 -13.56 -5.34 1.54
CA ILE A 257 -12.72 -4.82 0.44
C ILE A 257 -11.90 -5.94 -0.21
N ALA A 258 -11.23 -6.78 0.60
CA ALA A 258 -10.44 -7.89 0.08
C ALA A 258 -11.29 -8.89 -0.72
N GLU A 259 -12.49 -9.21 -0.24
CA GLU A 259 -13.46 -10.06 -0.95
C GLU A 259 -13.84 -9.48 -2.32
N VAL A 260 -14.13 -8.18 -2.40
CA VAL A 260 -14.45 -7.51 -3.68
C VAL A 260 -13.29 -7.65 -4.68
N PHE A 261 -12.06 -7.42 -4.24
CA PHE A 261 -10.90 -7.56 -5.12
C PHE A 261 -10.57 -9.01 -5.46
N ALA A 262 -10.83 -9.96 -4.54
CA ALA A 262 -10.65 -11.39 -4.79
C ALA A 262 -11.68 -11.89 -5.81
N ASP A 263 -12.94 -11.48 -5.68
CA ASP A 263 -14.01 -11.74 -6.64
C ASP A 263 -13.67 -11.18 -8.02
N LEU A 264 -13.13 -9.95 -8.06
CA LEU A 264 -12.73 -9.29 -9.30
C LEU A 264 -11.54 -10.00 -9.98
N LEU A 265 -10.52 -10.41 -9.21
CA LEU A 265 -9.39 -11.19 -9.74
C LEU A 265 -9.79 -12.58 -10.24
N ALA A 266 -10.82 -13.16 -9.64
CA ALA A 266 -11.39 -14.44 -10.04
C ALA A 266 -12.48 -14.32 -11.13
N ASP A 267 -12.66 -13.13 -11.71
CA ASP A 267 -13.65 -12.83 -12.75
C ASP A 267 -15.10 -13.18 -12.32
N ARG A 268 -15.40 -13.15 -11.01
CA ARG A 268 -16.73 -13.44 -10.44
C ARG A 268 -17.68 -12.24 -10.48
N ILE A 269 -17.14 -11.02 -10.49
CA ILE A 269 -17.89 -9.76 -10.59
C ILE A 269 -17.28 -8.85 -11.64
N ALA A 270 -18.09 -7.93 -12.17
CA ALA A 270 -17.60 -6.89 -13.08
C ALA A 270 -16.93 -5.74 -12.31
N ALA A 271 -16.08 -4.97 -12.98
CA ALA A 271 -15.39 -3.83 -12.38
C ALA A 271 -16.36 -2.75 -11.88
N GLU A 272 -17.47 -2.52 -12.57
CA GLU A 272 -18.50 -1.57 -12.18
C GLU A 272 -19.19 -1.98 -10.87
N GLU A 273 -19.48 -3.27 -10.72
CA GLU A 273 -20.03 -3.83 -9.48
C GLU A 273 -19.02 -3.74 -8.32
N ALA A 274 -17.74 -3.97 -8.60
CA ALA A 274 -16.69 -3.81 -7.60
C ALA A 274 -16.61 -2.35 -7.07
N VAL A 275 -16.70 -1.37 -7.97
CA VAL A 275 -16.74 0.06 -7.60
C VAL A 275 -17.95 0.39 -6.74
N GLU A 276 -19.14 -0.13 -7.08
CA GLU A 276 -20.35 0.06 -6.29
C GLU A 276 -20.22 -0.56 -4.89
N ARG A 277 -19.79 -1.82 -4.79
CA ARG A 277 -19.60 -2.51 -3.51
C ARG A 277 -18.58 -1.80 -2.61
N VAL A 278 -17.45 -1.35 -3.17
CA VAL A 278 -16.46 -0.54 -2.43
C VAL A 278 -17.09 0.78 -1.94
N GLY A 279 -17.90 1.44 -2.77
CA GLY A 279 -18.62 2.65 -2.39
C GLY A 279 -19.62 2.44 -1.25
N LEU A 280 -20.16 1.24 -1.07
CA LEU A 280 -21.01 0.90 0.07
C LEU A 280 -20.21 0.64 1.36
N VAL A 281 -19.04 0.02 1.24
CA VAL A 281 -18.15 -0.30 2.38
C VAL A 281 -17.42 0.95 2.90
N TYR A 282 -17.10 1.89 2.01
CA TYR A 282 -16.33 3.10 2.34
C TYR A 282 -16.90 4.36 1.65
N PRO A 283 -18.10 4.81 2.05
CA PRO A 283 -18.91 5.78 1.29
C PRO A 283 -18.41 7.23 1.35
N GLU A 284 -17.72 7.62 2.42
CA GLU A 284 -17.36 9.01 2.69
C GLU A 284 -16.13 9.49 1.91
N VAL A 285 -15.42 8.59 1.22
CA VAL A 285 -14.14 8.88 0.60
C VAL A 285 -14.23 8.75 -0.91
N PRO A 286 -14.02 9.85 -1.67
CA PRO A 286 -14.10 9.80 -3.12
C PRO A 286 -13.04 8.86 -3.71
N LEU A 287 -13.43 8.11 -4.74
CA LEU A 287 -12.53 7.22 -5.47
C LEU A 287 -11.76 7.98 -6.55
N SER A 288 -10.58 7.47 -6.89
CA SER A 288 -9.69 8.04 -7.91
C SER A 288 -8.85 6.96 -8.60
N ASN A 289 -8.46 7.22 -9.84
CA ASN A 289 -7.53 6.40 -10.63
C ASN A 289 -6.67 7.27 -11.57
N GLY A 290 -6.65 8.59 -11.36
CA GLY A 290 -6.13 9.54 -12.33
C GLY A 290 -4.64 9.38 -12.65
N PHE A 291 -3.79 9.04 -11.68
CA PHE A 291 -2.35 8.85 -11.92
C PHE A 291 -2.08 7.77 -12.97
N LEU A 292 -2.77 6.63 -12.88
CA LEU A 292 -2.61 5.52 -13.82
C LEU A 292 -2.93 5.96 -15.26
N HIS A 293 -3.86 6.91 -15.42
CA HIS A 293 -4.27 7.51 -16.69
C HIS A 293 -3.47 8.77 -17.09
N ALA A 294 -2.36 9.07 -16.40
CA ALA A 294 -1.57 10.28 -16.59
C ALA A 294 -2.39 11.59 -16.46
N ARG A 295 -3.33 11.60 -15.50
CA ARG A 295 -4.14 12.76 -15.09
C ARG A 295 -3.82 13.13 -13.64
N GLU A 296 -4.48 14.16 -13.11
CA GLU A 296 -4.40 14.53 -11.71
C GLU A 296 -4.75 13.32 -10.83
N GLY A 297 -3.93 13.03 -9.81
CA GLY A 297 -4.11 11.84 -8.98
C GLY A 297 -5.48 11.73 -8.30
N ALA A 298 -6.13 12.87 -8.02
CA ALA A 298 -7.46 12.93 -7.42
C ALA A 298 -8.60 12.72 -8.44
N ALA A 299 -8.33 12.63 -9.73
CA ALA A 299 -9.35 12.46 -10.76
C ALA A 299 -9.88 11.03 -10.81
N TRP A 300 -11.17 10.90 -11.14
CA TRP A 300 -11.79 9.65 -11.57
C TRP A 300 -11.96 9.65 -13.09
N VAL A 301 -11.30 8.72 -13.76
CA VAL A 301 -11.37 8.49 -15.20
C VAL A 301 -12.26 7.27 -15.44
N ALA A 302 -13.51 7.53 -15.84
CA ALA A 302 -14.43 6.47 -16.21
C ALA A 302 -14.01 5.83 -17.54
N ARG A 303 -14.12 4.50 -17.64
CA ARG A 303 -13.94 3.80 -18.92
C ARG A 303 -15.03 4.25 -19.88
N ALA A 304 -14.66 4.74 -21.07
CA ALA A 304 -15.62 5.05 -22.11
C ALA A 304 -16.38 3.76 -22.46
N ARG A 305 -17.71 3.76 -22.33
CA ARG A 305 -18.55 2.67 -22.85
C ARG A 305 -18.37 2.67 -24.36
N ASN A 306 -17.70 1.66 -24.91
CA ASN A 306 -17.73 1.41 -26.35
C ASN A 306 -19.17 1.04 -26.73
N THR A 307 -20.00 2.03 -27.06
CA THR A 307 -21.24 1.83 -27.81
C THR A 307 -20.88 1.58 -29.26
N THR A 308 -20.28 0.42 -29.55
CA THR A 308 -20.40 -0.20 -30.87
C THR A 308 -21.73 -0.92 -30.91
N ALA A 309 -22.81 -0.14 -31.07
CA ALA A 309 -24.05 -0.68 -31.57
C ALA A 309 -23.78 -1.14 -33.02
N GLN A 310 -23.91 -2.44 -33.23
CA GLN A 310 -24.07 -3.04 -34.54
C GLN A 310 -25.23 -2.34 -35.26
N ALA A 311 -24.93 -1.42 -36.17
CA ALA A 311 -25.85 -1.07 -37.24
C ALA A 311 -25.58 -2.03 -38.39
N ALA A 312 -26.13 -3.24 -38.27
CA ALA A 312 -26.38 -4.09 -39.40
C ALA A 312 -27.76 -3.68 -39.97
N HIS A 313 -27.75 -2.98 -41.09
CA HIS A 313 -28.85 -2.93 -42.05
C HIS A 313 -28.27 -3.15 -43.44
#